data_AF-T1CHK4-F1
#
_entry.id   AF-T1CHK4-F1
#
_cell.length_a   1.000
_cell.length_b   1.000
_cell.length_c   1.000
_cell.angle_alpha   90.00
_cell.angle_beta   90.00
_cell.angle_gamma   90.00
#
_symmetry.space_group_name_H-M   'P 1'
#
loop_
_entity.id
_entity.type
_entity.pdbx_description
1 polymer ?
#
loop_
_entity_poly.entity_id
_entity_poly.type
_entity_poly.pdbx_seq_one_letter_code
_entity_poly.pdbx_strand_id
1 'polypeptide(L)'
;MNQVCSVFSQILQQFSRGEFERAVEKHKAERHAKGFTCWGQFVSMLFCQVAQLKSLREVCMGLAGCESPLKHLGFSETPKRSTLAYANAQRPWELYRTVFRQLLGKCQAEVAARGGRKKFRFKNKLMSLDGSIIDLSATMFDWAKYRQ
;
A
#
# COMPACT_ATOMS: atom_id res chain seq x y z
N MET A 1 8.77 -8.06 24.69
CA MET A 1 9.30 -8.77 23.51
C MET A 1 8.27 -9.78 23.07
N ASN A 2 7.60 -9.59 21.93
CA ASN A 2 6.68 -10.61 21.41
C ASN A 2 7.51 -11.77 20.83
N GLN A 3 7.34 -12.97 21.39
CA GLN A 3 8.16 -14.15 21.10
C GLN A 3 7.99 -14.72 19.68
N VAL A 4 6.99 -14.29 18.92
CA VAL A 4 6.85 -14.63 17.50
C VAL A 4 6.37 -13.39 16.75
N CYS A 5 7.25 -12.82 15.93
CA CYS A 5 6.91 -11.69 15.05
C CYS A 5 6.91 -12.22 13.62
N SER A 6 5.75 -12.25 12.96
CA SER A 6 5.66 -12.69 11.56
C SER A 6 6.54 -11.80 10.67
N VAL A 7 7.05 -12.34 9.57
CA VAL A 7 7.80 -11.56 8.56
C VAL A 7 6.98 -10.34 8.12
N PHE A 8 5.66 -10.50 7.99
CA PHE A 8 4.75 -9.39 7.69
C PHE A 8 4.78 -8.29 8.77
N SER A 9 4.78 -8.65 10.04
CA SER A 9 4.88 -7.69 11.15
C SER A 9 6.23 -6.96 11.16
N GLN A 10 7.33 -7.65 10.84
CA GLN A 10 8.66 -7.03 10.68
C GLN A 10 8.70 -6.02 9.51
N ILE A 11 8.04 -6.34 8.39
CA ILE A 11 7.88 -5.41 7.27
C ILE A 11 7.05 -4.20 7.70
N LEU A 12 5.95 -4.43 8.42
CA LEU A 12 5.07 -3.36 8.87
C LEU A 12 5.75 -2.39 9.84
N GLN A 13 6.68 -2.88 10.67
CA GLN A 13 7.49 -2.06 11.59
C GLN A 13 8.39 -1.04 10.89
N GLN A 14 8.68 -1.21 9.59
CA GLN A 14 9.43 -0.21 8.82
C GLN A 14 8.64 1.10 8.61
N PHE A 15 7.32 1.02 8.75
CA PHE A 15 6.42 2.17 8.62
C PHE A 15 6.12 2.74 10.01
N SER A 16 6.52 4.00 10.24
CA SER A 16 6.20 4.68 11.49
C SER A 16 4.71 5.04 11.51
N ARG A 17 4.00 4.54 12.52
CA ARG A 17 2.57 4.80 12.68
C ARG A 17 2.28 6.29 12.87
N GLY A 18 3.11 7.00 13.63
CA GLY A 18 2.96 8.46 13.84
C GLY A 18 3.24 9.28 12.57
N GLU A 19 4.22 8.88 11.74
CA GLU A 19 4.45 9.55 10.45
C GLU A 19 3.30 9.31 9.47
N PHE A 20 2.72 8.12 9.50
CA PHE A 20 1.56 7.76 8.70
C PHE A 20 0.31 8.56 9.12
N GLU A 21 0.02 8.63 10.42
CA GLU A 21 -1.11 9.40 10.97
C GLU A 21 -0.99 10.90 10.62
N ARG A 22 0.21 11.48 10.75
CA ARG A 22 0.49 12.84 10.28
C ARG A 22 0.23 13.03 8.78
N ALA A 23 0.56 12.02 7.96
CA ALA A 23 0.28 12.07 6.53
C ALA A 23 -1.22 11.96 6.23
N VAL A 24 -1.95 11.12 6.98
CA VAL A 24 -3.42 11.00 6.91
C VAL A 24 -4.09 12.34 7.22
N GLU A 25 -3.67 13.01 8.30
CA GLU A 25 -4.17 14.32 8.69
C GLU A 25 -3.88 15.37 7.62
N LYS A 26 -2.64 15.44 7.13
CA LYS A 26 -2.20 16.38 6.10
C LYS A 26 -3.07 16.30 4.83
N HIS A 27 -3.39 15.08 4.41
CA HIS A 27 -4.19 14.85 3.19
C HIS A 27 -5.68 14.73 3.46
N LYS A 28 -6.12 14.90 4.73
CA LYS A 28 -7.51 14.72 5.16
C LYS A 28 -8.09 13.38 4.69
N ALA A 29 -7.24 12.35 4.61
CA ALA A 29 -7.57 11.09 3.96
C ALA A 29 -8.70 10.33 4.68
N GLU A 30 -8.94 10.62 5.95
CA GLU A 30 -10.02 10.03 6.77
C GLU A 30 -11.26 10.90 6.96
N ARG A 31 -11.38 12.06 6.30
CA ARG A 31 -12.49 13.01 6.54
C ARG A 31 -13.90 12.42 6.43
N HIS A 32 -14.09 11.36 5.64
CA HIS A 32 -15.36 10.65 5.47
C HIS A 32 -15.27 9.16 5.81
N ALA A 33 -14.22 8.75 6.53
CA ALA A 33 -14.07 7.36 6.97
C ALA A 33 -15.16 6.99 7.98
N LYS A 34 -15.83 5.85 7.77
CA LYS A 34 -16.75 5.26 8.76
C LYS A 34 -16.18 3.92 9.23
N GLY A 35 -15.44 3.94 10.34
CA GLY A 35 -14.93 2.76 11.03
C GLY A 35 -13.71 2.05 10.40
N PHE A 36 -13.49 2.17 9.09
CA PHE A 36 -12.30 1.59 8.42
C PHE A 36 -11.22 2.64 8.19
N THR A 37 -10.10 2.51 8.91
CA THR A 37 -8.99 3.48 8.87
C THR A 37 -8.13 3.33 7.62
N CYS A 38 -7.44 4.40 7.22
CA CYS A 38 -6.39 4.41 6.21
C CYS A 38 -5.26 3.45 6.57
N TRP A 39 -4.97 3.31 7.87
CA TRP A 39 -4.00 2.32 8.34
C TRP A 39 -4.48 0.91 8.02
N GLY A 40 -5.71 0.56 8.37
CA GLY A 40 -6.29 -0.76 8.06
C GLY A 40 -6.25 -1.05 6.55
N GLN A 41 -6.65 -0.08 5.72
CA GLN A 41 -6.54 -0.21 4.27
C GLN A 41 -5.10 -0.43 3.80
N PHE A 42 -4.15 0.36 4.31
CA PHE A 42 -2.74 0.23 3.97
C PHE A 42 -2.21 -1.16 4.30
N VAL A 43 -2.48 -1.68 5.50
CA VAL A 43 -2.06 -3.01 5.92
C VAL A 43 -2.70 -4.10 5.05
N SER A 44 -3.99 -3.97 4.70
CA SER A 44 -4.66 -4.93 3.80
C SER A 44 -4.02 -4.96 2.40
N MET A 45 -3.71 -3.80 1.85
CA MET A 45 -3.09 -3.70 0.53
C MET A 45 -1.62 -4.14 0.55
N LEU A 46 -0.88 -3.87 1.63
CA LEU A 46 0.48 -4.39 1.82
C LEU A 46 0.46 -5.92 1.89
N PHE A 47 -0.48 -6.50 2.63
CA PHE A 47 -0.67 -7.94 2.70
C PHE A 47 -0.97 -8.55 1.33
N CYS A 48 -1.85 -7.91 0.55
CA CYS A 48 -2.14 -8.30 -0.83
C CYS A 48 -0.87 -8.42 -1.69
N GLN A 49 0.03 -7.43 -1.60
CA GLN A 49 1.26 -7.40 -2.40
C GLN A 49 2.26 -8.47 -1.93
N VAL A 50 2.46 -8.62 -0.62
CA VAL A 50 3.41 -9.59 -0.06
C VAL A 50 2.94 -11.03 -0.32
N ALA A 51 1.64 -11.31 -0.17
CA ALA A 51 1.06 -12.62 -0.40
C ALA A 51 0.70 -12.88 -1.88
N GLN A 52 1.01 -11.95 -2.80
CA GLN A 52 0.74 -12.07 -4.24
C GLN A 52 -0.73 -12.40 -4.56
N LEU A 53 -1.65 -11.84 -3.78
CA LEU A 53 -3.09 -12.05 -3.94
C LEU A 53 -3.61 -11.24 -5.13
N LYS A 54 -4.52 -11.84 -5.89
CA LYS A 54 -5.01 -11.30 -7.17
C LYS A 54 -6.41 -10.71 -7.07
N SER A 55 -7.10 -10.89 -5.95
CA SER A 55 -8.45 -10.34 -5.78
C SER A 55 -8.73 -9.82 -4.36
N LEU A 56 -9.64 -8.85 -4.23
CA LEU A 56 -10.10 -8.37 -2.92
C LEU A 56 -10.74 -9.48 -2.07
N ARG A 57 -11.32 -10.50 -2.70
CA ARG A 57 -11.87 -11.66 -1.99
C ARG A 57 -10.74 -12.45 -1.32
N GLU A 58 -9.68 -12.74 -2.06
CA GLU A 58 -8.49 -13.42 -1.52
C GLU A 58 -7.86 -12.62 -0.39
N VAL A 59 -7.80 -11.29 -0.51
CA VAL A 59 -7.29 -10.43 0.57
C VAL A 59 -8.13 -10.57 1.84
N CYS A 60 -9.45 -10.44 1.74
CA CYS A 60 -10.34 -10.58 2.90
C CYS A 60 -10.26 -11.98 3.52
N MET A 61 -10.23 -13.04 2.70
CA MET A 61 -10.12 -14.42 3.17
C MET A 61 -8.75 -14.72 3.79
N GLY A 62 -7.67 -14.26 3.16
CA GLY A 62 -6.31 -14.45 3.66
C GLY A 62 -6.10 -13.74 4.99
N LEU A 63 -6.65 -12.53 5.15
CA LEU A 63 -6.64 -11.82 6.43
C LEU A 63 -7.50 -12.52 7.49
N ALA A 64 -8.66 -13.09 7.10
CA ALA A 64 -9.51 -13.86 8.03
C ALA A 64 -8.85 -15.17 8.49
N GLY A 65 -8.04 -15.80 7.65
CA GLY A 65 -7.34 -17.05 7.94
C GLY A 65 -6.04 -16.90 8.73
N CYS A 66 -5.58 -15.67 8.97
CA CYS A 66 -4.40 -15.43 9.79
C CYS A 66 -4.75 -15.60 11.28
N GLU A 67 -4.17 -16.61 11.94
CA GLU A 67 -4.45 -16.99 13.35
C GLU A 67 -4.03 -15.94 14.40
N SER A 68 -3.17 -14.98 14.05
CA SER A 68 -2.74 -13.93 14.98
C SER A 68 -3.85 -12.89 15.15
N PRO A 69 -4.09 -12.35 16.37
CA PRO A 69 -5.06 -11.28 16.55
C PRO A 69 -4.74 -10.13 15.62
N LEU A 70 -5.65 -9.90 14.66
CA LEU A 70 -5.70 -8.75 13.76
C LEU A 70 -5.44 -7.41 14.49
N LYS A 71 -5.76 -7.37 15.79
CA LYS A 71 -5.45 -6.29 16.73
C LYS A 71 -3.97 -5.88 16.73
N HIS A 72 -3.03 -6.84 16.67
CA HIS A 72 -1.60 -6.53 16.66
C HIS A 72 -1.12 -5.93 15.33
N LEU A 73 -1.89 -6.14 14.24
CA LEU A 73 -1.64 -5.52 12.94
C LEU A 73 -2.38 -4.18 12.78
N GLY A 74 -3.12 -3.75 13.82
CA GLY A 74 -3.87 -2.49 13.83
C GLY A 74 -5.29 -2.60 13.28
N PHE A 75 -5.82 -3.82 13.13
CA PHE A 75 -7.22 -4.07 12.76
C PHE A 75 -8.06 -4.36 14.01
N SER A 76 -9.22 -3.73 14.14
CA SER A 76 -10.24 -4.16 15.11
C SER A 76 -10.95 -5.43 14.65
N GLU A 77 -11.23 -5.54 13.35
CA GLU A 77 -11.93 -6.63 12.69
C GLU A 77 -11.42 -6.83 11.25
N THR A 78 -11.66 -8.00 10.67
CA THR A 78 -11.36 -8.27 9.25
C THR A 78 -12.16 -7.34 8.34
N PRO A 79 -11.53 -6.65 7.37
CA PRO A 79 -12.25 -5.76 6.47
C PRO A 79 -13.22 -6.55 5.58
N LYS A 80 -14.46 -6.06 5.48
CA LYS A 80 -15.42 -6.55 4.47
C LYS A 80 -14.96 -6.14 3.08
N ARG A 81 -15.22 -7.00 2.08
CA ARG A 81 -14.84 -6.77 0.67
C ARG A 81 -15.34 -5.43 0.12
N SER A 82 -16.59 -5.08 0.40
CA SER A 82 -17.20 -3.80 -0.04
C SER A 82 -16.53 -2.60 0.62
N THR A 83 -16.21 -2.69 1.91
CA THR A 83 -15.51 -1.64 2.65
C THR A 83 -14.09 -1.41 2.10
N LEU A 84 -13.34 -2.48 1.82
CA LEU A 84 -12.00 -2.38 1.25
C LEU A 84 -12.04 -1.81 -0.18
N ALA A 85 -13.00 -2.24 -1.00
CA ALA A 85 -13.19 -1.70 -2.35
C ALA A 85 -13.51 -0.20 -2.31
N TYR A 86 -14.43 0.21 -1.44
CA TYR A 86 -14.80 1.62 -1.26
C TYR A 86 -13.61 2.47 -0.81
N ALA A 87 -12.83 1.99 0.18
CA ALA A 87 -11.64 2.68 0.64
C ALA A 87 -10.60 2.85 -0.49
N ASN A 88 -10.37 1.80 -1.28
CA ASN A 88 -9.45 1.88 -2.43
C ASN A 88 -9.90 2.90 -3.48
N ALA A 89 -11.21 3.07 -3.69
CA ALA A 89 -11.73 4.02 -4.66
C ALA A 89 -11.69 5.49 -4.16
N GLN A 90 -11.87 5.70 -2.86
CA GLN A 90 -12.12 7.05 -2.31
C GLN A 90 -10.91 7.69 -1.65
N ARG A 91 -9.89 6.90 -1.29
CA ARG A 91 -8.78 7.41 -0.49
C ARG A 91 -7.76 8.12 -1.37
N PRO A 92 -7.32 9.33 -0.98
CA PRO A 92 -6.44 10.14 -1.83
C PRO A 92 -5.10 9.43 -2.01
N TRP A 93 -4.67 9.28 -3.26
CA TRP A 93 -3.41 8.63 -3.62
C TRP A 93 -2.19 9.41 -3.10
N GLU A 94 -2.36 10.71 -2.81
CA GLU A 94 -1.35 11.60 -2.26
C GLU A 94 -0.85 11.15 -0.88
N LEU A 95 -1.70 10.48 -0.11
CA LEU A 95 -1.32 9.80 1.13
C LEU A 95 -0.22 8.77 0.84
N TYR A 96 -0.49 7.84 -0.08
CA TYR A 96 0.45 6.76 -0.41
C TYR A 96 1.72 7.26 -1.08
N ARG A 97 1.64 8.32 -1.90
CA ARG A 97 2.83 9.03 -2.41
C ARG A 97 3.70 9.56 -1.27
N THR A 98 3.08 10.11 -0.21
CA THR A 98 3.80 10.66 0.94
C THR A 98 4.47 9.55 1.74
N VAL A 99 3.75 8.47 2.02
CA VAL A 99 4.27 7.27 2.71
C VAL A 99 5.44 6.66 1.92
N PHE A 100 5.32 6.56 0.59
CA PHE A 100 6.40 6.09 -0.26
C PHE A 100 7.65 6.98 -0.15
N ARG A 101 7.50 8.30 -0.21
CA ARG A 101 8.63 9.24 -0.08
C ARG A 101 9.31 9.16 1.28
N GLN A 102 8.54 8.99 2.37
CA GLN A 102 9.08 8.76 3.72
C GLN A 102 9.91 7.48 3.77
N LEU A 103 9.38 6.37 3.25
CA LEU A 103 10.10 5.11 3.17
C LEU A 103 11.36 5.21 2.32
N LEU A 104 11.27 5.87 1.16
CA LEU A 104 12.40 6.10 0.28
C LEU A 104 13.52 6.86 0.99
N GLY A 105 13.18 7.90 1.75
CA GLY A 105 14.14 8.66 2.55
C GLY A 105 14.87 7.78 3.57
N LYS A 106 14.13 6.91 4.28
CA LYS A 106 14.72 5.94 5.22
C LYS A 106 15.67 4.97 4.52
N CYS A 107 15.25 4.39 3.39
CA CYS A 107 16.10 3.49 2.62
C CYS A 107 17.37 4.18 2.11
N GLN A 108 17.27 5.44 1.67
CA GLN A 108 18.44 6.21 1.23
C GLN A 108 19.41 6.49 2.38
N ALA A 109 18.92 6.82 3.57
CA ALA A 109 19.75 7.02 4.76
C ALA A 109 20.47 5.74 5.18
N GLU A 110 19.76 4.60 5.21
CA GLU A 110 20.34 3.28 5.51
C GLU A 110 21.44 2.89 4.52
N VAL A 111 21.21 3.12 3.22
CA VAL A 111 22.22 2.86 2.18
C VAL A 111 23.43 3.78 2.33
N ALA A 112 23.22 5.06 2.64
CA ALA A 112 24.30 6.01 2.89
C ALA A 112 25.16 5.57 4.09
N ALA A 113 24.53 5.16 5.19
CA ALA A 113 25.22 4.69 6.40
C ALA A 113 26.09 3.45 6.16
N ARG A 114 25.72 2.58 5.21
CA ARG A 114 26.44 1.33 4.89
C ARG A 114 27.56 1.50 3.85
N GLY A 115 28.07 2.72 3.65
CA GLY A 115 29.16 3.00 2.72
C GLY A 115 28.69 3.42 1.32
N GLY A 116 27.49 3.97 1.20
CA GLY A 116 26.99 4.59 -0.01
C GLY A 116 26.36 3.63 -1.04
N ARG A 117 25.97 4.19 -2.18
CA ARG A 117 25.31 3.44 -3.26
C ARG A 117 26.29 2.49 -3.93
N LYS A 118 26.25 1.20 -3.55
CA LYS A 118 26.82 0.15 -4.40
C LYS A 118 26.13 0.21 -5.77
N LYS A 119 26.88 0.04 -6.87
CA LYS A 119 26.30 -0.06 -8.21
C LYS A 119 25.26 -1.17 -8.19
N PHE A 120 23.98 -0.82 -8.33
CA PHE A 120 22.90 -1.78 -8.39
C PHE A 120 23.09 -2.64 -9.63
N ARG A 121 23.51 -3.89 -9.43
CA ARG A 121 23.73 -4.86 -10.50
C ARG A 121 22.54 -5.80 -10.55
N PHE A 122 21.49 -5.40 -11.26
CA PHE A 122 20.35 -6.27 -11.52
C PHE A 122 20.78 -7.35 -12.52
N LYS A 123 20.96 -8.58 -12.02
CA LYS A 123 21.34 -9.73 -12.87
C LYS A 123 20.14 -10.39 -13.56
N ASN A 124 18.92 -10.01 -13.18
CA ASN A 124 17.70 -10.54 -13.78
C ASN A 124 17.37 -9.77 -15.07
N LYS A 125 16.60 -10.39 -15.96
CA LYS A 125 16.08 -9.71 -17.16
C LYS A 125 15.25 -8.51 -16.72
N LEU A 126 15.65 -7.31 -17.13
CA LEU A 126 14.88 -6.09 -16.94
C LEU A 126 13.70 -6.14 -17.90
N MET A 127 12.50 -6.36 -17.37
CA MET A 127 11.26 -6.26 -18.16
C MET A 127 10.78 -4.82 -18.08
N SER A 128 11.03 -4.03 -19.12
CA SER A 128 10.46 -2.71 -19.29
C SER A 128 9.03 -2.85 -19.84
N LEU A 129 8.05 -2.30 -19.13
CA LEU A 129 6.71 -2.11 -19.65
C LEU A 129 6.71 -0.83 -20.47
N ASP A 130 6.67 -0.97 -21.78
CA ASP A 130 6.39 0.13 -22.70
C ASP A 130 4.90 0.09 -23.08
N GLY A 131 4.27 1.25 -23.09
CA GLY A 131 2.85 1.40 -23.37
C GLY A 131 2.65 2.22 -24.63
N SER A 132 2.12 1.61 -25.69
CA SER A 132 1.65 2.37 -26.85
C SER A 132 0.27 2.96 -26.56
N ILE A 133 0.13 4.27 -26.70
CA ILE A 133 -1.17 4.96 -26.61
C ILE A 133 -1.89 4.76 -27.94
N ILE A 134 -3.07 4.16 -27.90
CA ILE A 134 -3.97 4.08 -29.06
C ILE A 134 -4.97 5.22 -28.91
N ASP A 135 -4.99 6.15 -29.87
CA ASP A 135 -5.98 7.23 -29.90
C ASP A 135 -7.36 6.63 -30.23
N LEU A 136 -8.29 6.78 -29.30
CA LEU A 136 -9.68 6.36 -29.47
C LEU A 136 -10.44 7.48 -30.19
N SER A 137 -10.80 7.27 -31.46
CA SER A 137 -11.52 8.25 -32.29
C SER A 137 -13.03 8.27 -32.07
N ALA A 138 -13.55 7.37 -31.23
CA ALA A 138 -14.98 7.26 -30.97
C ALA A 138 -15.35 7.91 -29.63
N THR A 139 -16.40 8.72 -29.65
CA THR A 139 -17.08 9.31 -28.47
C THR A 139 -17.68 8.27 -27.51
N MET A 140 -17.45 6.97 -27.71
CA MET A 140 -17.94 5.91 -26.83
C MET A 140 -17.13 5.75 -25.53
N PHE A 141 -16.04 6.50 -25.36
CA PHE A 141 -15.11 6.31 -24.23
C PHE A 141 -14.92 7.59 -23.39
N ASP A 142 -16.02 8.18 -22.91
CA ASP A 142 -16.05 9.41 -22.10
C ASP A 142 -15.24 9.36 -20.78
N TRP A 143 -14.88 8.15 -20.34
CA TRP A 143 -14.06 7.92 -19.15
C TRP A 143 -12.54 8.02 -19.42
N ALA A 144 -12.10 8.00 -20.68
CA ALA A 144 -10.69 7.98 -21.08
C ALA A 144 -10.13 9.41 -21.32
N LYS A 145 -10.03 10.21 -20.24
CA LYS A 145 -9.57 11.62 -20.28
C LYS A 145 -8.04 11.74 -20.15
N TYR A 146 -7.28 11.29 -21.15
CA TYR A 146 -5.81 11.33 -21.09
C TYR A 146 -5.17 12.48 -21.89
N ARG A 147 -5.85 12.98 -22.93
CA ARG A 147 -5.45 14.17 -23.70
C ARG A 147 -6.64 15.15 -23.73
N GLN A 148 -6.66 16.11 -22.80
CA GLN A 148 -7.50 17.31 -22.90
C GLN A 148 -6.59 18.51 -23.06
#